data_AF-A0A7G9GHT1-F1
#
_entry.id   AF-A0A7G9GHT1-F1
#
_cell.length_a   1.000
_cell.length_b   1.000
_cell.length_c   1.000
_cell.angle_alpha   90.00
_cell.angle_beta   90.00
_cell.angle_gamma   90.00
#
_symmetry.space_group_name_H-M   'P 1'
#
loop_
_entity.id
_entity.type
_entity.pdbx_description
1 polymer ?
#
loop_
_entity_poly.entity_id
_entity_poly.type
_entity_poly.pdbx_seq_one_letter_code
_entity_poly.pdbx_strand_id
1 'polypeptide(L)'
;MISVGIKYCGGCNPRYDRSRMVTELIKEFPGISFIYDTSVYCPLWITVNGCPVACGADTELPAKEVVRLTQPKDFFQLRTRLQALCTDASSSRIQHCSVGDTATLQKTFTFSDTAAFSRLTGDTNEIHIPSAVASQGLFHRPIVQGILVSSLLSALMGARLPGSGTILLEEHVEYLRPVFPGDTVTAEICFREYTEHKNFYTGTFTGTCTLEGGSLAVSATYRQMMSKHFFTVRPNPPQQEM
;
A
#
# COMPACT_ATOMS: atom_id res chain seq x y z
N MET A 1 -7.17 8.10 4.49
CA MET A 1 -8.01 8.53 3.36
C MET A 1 -8.31 10.01 3.58
N ILE A 2 -8.02 10.87 2.59
CA ILE A 2 -8.24 12.32 2.71
C ILE A 2 -9.72 12.59 2.48
N SER A 3 -10.34 13.47 3.27
CA SER A 3 -11.69 13.97 3.00
C SER A 3 -11.65 15.30 2.25
N VAL A 4 -12.46 15.43 1.20
CA VAL A 4 -12.65 16.67 0.46
C VAL A 4 -14.14 16.95 0.35
N GLY A 5 -14.56 18.12 0.83
CA GLY A 5 -15.96 18.53 0.78
C GLY A 5 -16.35 19.07 -0.60
N ILE A 6 -17.54 18.75 -1.08
CA ILE A 6 -18.11 19.30 -2.33
C ILE A 6 -19.43 19.98 -2.01
N LYS A 7 -19.52 21.26 -2.36
CA LYS A 7 -20.77 22.03 -2.29
C LYS A 7 -21.09 22.64 -3.64
N TYR A 8 -22.29 22.40 -4.15
CA TYR A 8 -22.78 23.10 -5.34
C TYR A 8 -23.40 24.44 -4.95
N CYS A 9 -23.18 25.48 -5.77
CA CYS A 9 -23.95 26.70 -5.64
C CYS A 9 -25.40 26.47 -6.11
N GLY A 10 -26.35 27.13 -5.44
CA GLY A 10 -27.76 27.12 -5.83
C GLY A 10 -27.98 27.73 -7.23
N GLY A 11 -28.40 26.90 -8.17
CA GLY A 11 -29.46 27.22 -9.13
C GLY A 11 -29.32 28.25 -10.28
N CYS A 12 -28.30 29.10 -10.40
CA CYS A 12 -28.32 30.12 -11.48
C CYS A 12 -27.49 29.75 -12.73
N ASN A 13 -28.19 29.48 -13.84
CA ASN A 13 -27.73 29.36 -15.24
C ASN A 13 -26.27 28.85 -15.44
N PRO A 14 -26.02 27.53 -15.33
CA PRO A 14 -24.68 26.98 -15.46
C PRO A 14 -24.12 27.16 -16.86
N ARG A 15 -22.96 27.81 -16.99
CA ARG A 15 -22.27 28.02 -18.27
C ARG A 15 -21.48 26.80 -18.76
N TYR A 16 -21.46 25.72 -17.98
CA TYR A 16 -20.78 24.47 -18.28
C TYR A 16 -21.38 23.32 -17.45
N ASP A 17 -21.14 22.07 -17.89
CA ASP A 17 -21.64 20.87 -17.21
C ASP A 17 -20.80 20.52 -15.97
N ARG A 18 -21.10 21.23 -14.88
CA ARG A 18 -20.43 21.09 -13.59
C ARG A 18 -20.58 19.70 -12.95
N SER A 19 -21.71 19.03 -13.16
CA SER A 19 -21.98 17.71 -12.58
C SER A 19 -21.15 16.62 -13.24
N ARG A 20 -21.02 16.68 -14.58
CA ARG A 20 -20.11 15.80 -15.32
C ARG A 20 -18.67 16.00 -14.89
N MET A 21 -18.20 17.26 -14.80
CA MET A 21 -16.82 17.54 -14.41
C MET A 21 -16.48 17.05 -13.00
N VAL A 22 -17.40 17.21 -12.04
CA VAL A 22 -17.21 16.65 -10.68
C VAL A 22 -17.19 15.12 -10.71
N THR A 23 -18.05 14.50 -11.51
CA THR A 23 -18.08 13.03 -11.64
C THR A 23 -16.79 12.48 -12.23
N GLU A 24 -16.24 13.14 -13.26
CA GLU A 24 -14.93 12.81 -13.84
C GLU A 24 -13.81 12.98 -12.80
N LEU A 25 -13.81 14.10 -12.06
CA LEU A 25 -12.84 14.36 -11.00
C LEU A 25 -12.86 13.29 -9.90
N ILE A 26 -14.05 12.86 -9.44
CA ILE A 26 -14.17 11.83 -8.40
C ILE A 26 -13.58 10.50 -8.89
N LYS A 27 -13.79 10.14 -10.16
CA LYS A 27 -13.22 8.91 -10.76
C LYS A 27 -11.71 8.97 -10.88
N GLU A 28 -11.13 10.14 -11.12
CA GLU A 28 -9.68 10.34 -11.21
C GLU A 28 -8.96 10.16 -9.85
N PHE A 29 -9.66 10.36 -8.72
CA PHE A 29 -9.07 10.32 -7.37
C PHE A 29 -9.80 9.34 -6.43
N PRO A 30 -9.75 8.02 -6.67
CA PRO A 30 -10.44 7.01 -5.85
C PRO A 30 -9.93 6.91 -4.40
N GLY A 31 -8.75 7.48 -4.11
CA GLY A 31 -8.17 7.53 -2.76
C GLY A 31 -8.68 8.68 -1.87
N ILE A 32 -9.56 9.54 -2.41
CA ILE A 32 -10.18 10.66 -1.69
C ILE A 32 -11.63 10.32 -1.37
N SER A 33 -12.04 10.56 -0.13
CA SER A 33 -13.44 10.52 0.28
C SER A 33 -14.09 11.87 0.03
N PHE A 34 -15.06 11.92 -0.89
CA PHE A 34 -15.79 13.15 -1.21
C PHE A 34 -17.06 13.27 -0.37
N ILE A 35 -17.17 14.37 0.37
CA ILE A 35 -18.23 14.59 1.37
C ILE A 35 -19.15 15.73 0.93
N TYR A 36 -20.46 15.52 1.01
CA TYR A 36 -21.47 16.53 0.64
C TYR A 36 -22.17 17.17 1.86
N ASP A 37 -22.02 16.56 3.04
CA ASP A 37 -22.57 17.07 4.29
C ASP A 37 -21.76 18.29 4.76
N THR A 38 -22.36 19.47 4.67
CA THR A 38 -21.71 20.75 5.01
C THR A 38 -21.47 20.95 6.50
N SER A 39 -21.97 20.06 7.37
CA SER A 39 -21.66 20.07 8.81
C SER A 39 -20.31 19.42 9.14
N VAL A 40 -19.73 18.66 8.20
CA VAL A 40 -18.50 17.88 8.43
C VAL A 40 -17.26 18.70 8.08
N TYR A 41 -16.31 18.77 9.01
CA TYR A 41 -15.02 19.40 8.73
C TYR A 41 -14.24 18.65 7.65
N CYS A 42 -13.84 19.37 6.60
CA CYS A 42 -12.94 18.87 5.57
C CYS A 42 -11.73 19.80 5.45
N PRO A 43 -10.48 19.31 5.40
CA PRO A 43 -9.30 20.15 5.21
C PRO A 43 -9.39 21.03 3.96
N LEU A 44 -10.02 20.53 2.91
CA LEU A 44 -10.33 21.26 1.68
C LEU A 44 -11.82 21.12 1.35
N TRP A 45 -12.46 22.24 1.08
CA TRP A 45 -13.79 22.31 0.48
C TRP A 45 -13.71 22.87 -0.94
N ILE A 46 -14.50 22.29 -1.84
CA ILE A 46 -14.66 22.77 -3.22
C ILE A 46 -16.08 23.28 -3.37
N THR A 47 -16.22 24.54 -3.74
CA THR A 47 -17.50 25.12 -4.13
C THR A 47 -17.63 25.12 -5.65
N VAL A 48 -18.64 24.43 -6.16
CA VAL A 48 -18.86 24.21 -7.59
C VAL A 48 -19.94 25.17 -8.10
N ASN A 49 -19.50 26.29 -8.66
CA ASN A 49 -20.37 27.37 -9.10
C ASN A 49 -20.70 27.23 -10.59
N GLY A 50 -21.96 27.48 -10.96
CA GLY A 50 -22.38 27.46 -12.37
C GLY A 50 -21.98 28.71 -13.16
N CYS A 51 -21.62 29.79 -12.46
CA CYS A 51 -21.28 31.08 -13.05
C CYS A 51 -20.20 31.81 -12.22
N PRO A 52 -19.48 32.79 -12.83
CA PRO A 52 -18.42 33.54 -12.14
C PRO A 52 -18.90 34.46 -11.02
N VAL A 53 -20.21 34.71 -10.92
CA VAL A 53 -20.80 35.54 -9.85
C VAL A 53 -20.72 34.83 -8.50
N ALA A 54 -20.75 33.48 -8.49
CA ALA A 54 -20.55 32.66 -7.28
C ALA A 54 -21.40 33.07 -6.06
N CYS A 55 -22.63 33.57 -6.28
CA CYS A 55 -23.50 34.14 -5.24
C CYS A 55 -23.96 33.17 -4.14
N GLY A 56 -23.68 31.87 -4.28
CA GLY A 56 -23.96 30.84 -3.27
C GLY A 56 -22.74 30.43 -2.44
N ALA A 57 -21.60 31.12 -2.60
CA ALA A 57 -20.33 30.82 -1.94
C ALA A 57 -20.19 31.43 -0.54
N ASP A 58 -21.20 32.14 -0.04
CA ASP A 58 -21.16 32.91 1.22
C ASP A 58 -21.51 32.09 2.47
N THR A 59 -21.60 30.77 2.35
CA THR A 59 -21.78 29.91 3.52
C THR A 59 -20.42 29.55 4.10
N GLU A 60 -20.21 29.87 5.38
CA GLU A 60 -19.06 29.37 6.13
C GLU A 60 -19.07 27.84 6.11
N LEU A 61 -18.01 27.25 5.55
CA LEU A 61 -17.80 25.81 5.53
C LEU A 61 -16.73 25.48 6.57
N PRO A 62 -16.89 24.41 7.36
CA PRO A 62 -15.89 23.98 8.31
C PRO A 62 -14.67 23.43 7.54
N ALA A 63 -13.69 24.32 7.30
CA ALA A 63 -12.56 24.05 6.41
C ALA A 63 -11.29 24.78 6.84
N LYS A 64 -10.14 24.22 6.47
CA LYS A 64 -8.87 24.98 6.45
C LYS A 64 -8.76 25.83 5.18
N GLU A 65 -9.26 25.31 4.06
CA GLU A 65 -9.20 25.97 2.76
C GLU A 65 -10.52 25.73 1.99
N VAL A 66 -11.00 26.76 1.28
CA VAL A 66 -12.17 26.66 0.39
C VAL A 66 -11.77 27.14 -1.00
N VAL A 67 -11.83 26.24 -2.00
CA VAL A 67 -11.54 26.54 -3.40
C VAL A 67 -12.85 26.76 -4.15
N ARG A 68 -12.90 27.82 -4.97
CA ARG A 68 -14.08 28.17 -5.77
C ARG A 68 -13.83 27.80 -7.22
N LEU A 69 -14.68 26.92 -7.76
CA LEU A 69 -14.71 26.59 -9.18
C LEU A 69 -15.84 27.37 -9.82
N THR A 70 -15.53 28.15 -10.84
CA THR A 70 -16.46 29.04 -11.54
C THR A 70 -16.49 28.82 -13.06
N GLN A 71 -15.49 28.09 -13.58
CA GLN A 71 -15.25 27.84 -15.00
C GLN A 71 -14.43 26.56 -15.18
N PRO A 72 -14.45 25.93 -16.36
CA PRO A 72 -13.77 24.66 -16.59
C PRO A 72 -12.27 24.64 -16.27
N LYS A 73 -11.55 25.76 -16.51
CA LYS A 73 -10.10 25.83 -16.23
C LYS A 73 -9.75 25.73 -14.74
N ASP A 74 -10.67 26.06 -13.84
CA ASP A 74 -10.42 25.97 -12.39
C ASP A 74 -10.28 24.50 -11.95
N PHE A 75 -10.93 23.57 -12.65
CA PHE A 75 -10.77 22.13 -12.41
C PHE A 75 -9.37 21.63 -12.75
N PHE A 76 -8.67 22.25 -13.70
CA PHE A 76 -7.29 21.90 -14.01
C PHE A 76 -6.36 22.23 -12.85
N GLN A 77 -6.50 23.43 -12.27
CA GLN A 77 -5.72 23.84 -11.10
C GLN A 77 -6.06 22.98 -9.87
N LEU A 78 -7.35 22.66 -9.69
CA LEU A 78 -7.80 21.78 -8.63
C LEU A 78 -7.20 20.38 -8.74
N ARG A 79 -7.10 19.79 -9.94
CA ARG A 79 -6.47 18.48 -10.14
C ARG A 79 -5.04 18.45 -9.64
N THR A 80 -4.24 19.46 -9.99
CA THR A 80 -2.86 19.59 -9.49
C THR A 80 -2.83 19.65 -7.96
N ARG A 81 -3.79 20.36 -7.36
CA ARG A 81 -3.91 20.49 -5.90
C ARG A 81 -4.33 19.17 -5.22
N LEU A 82 -5.32 18.48 -5.76
CA LEU A 82 -5.76 17.17 -5.25
C LEU A 82 -4.66 16.12 -5.40
N GLN A 83 -3.90 16.18 -6.49
CA GLN A 83 -2.75 15.30 -6.69
C GLN A 83 -1.67 15.56 -5.65
N ALA A 84 -1.32 16.83 -5.38
CA ALA A 84 -0.42 17.19 -4.29
C ALA A 84 -0.93 16.72 -2.92
N LEU A 85 -2.23 16.86 -2.63
CA LEU A 85 -2.84 16.36 -1.40
C LEU A 85 -2.72 14.82 -1.28
N CYS A 86 -2.96 14.09 -2.38
CA CYS A 86 -2.76 12.64 -2.43
C CYS A 86 -1.29 12.25 -2.19
N THR A 87 -0.34 13.02 -2.75
CA THR A 87 1.09 12.81 -2.53
C THR A 87 1.48 13.13 -1.07
N ASP A 88 0.99 14.23 -0.50
CA ASP A 88 1.25 14.64 0.89
C ASP A 88 0.64 13.67 1.91
N ALA A 89 -0.52 13.07 1.63
CA ALA A 89 -1.14 12.07 2.50
C ALA A 89 -0.42 10.70 2.49
N SER A 90 0.41 10.43 1.47
CA SER A 90 1.38 9.33 1.52
C SER A 90 2.68 9.71 2.26
N SER A 91 2.88 10.99 2.60
CA SER A 91 4.12 11.54 3.16
C SER A 91 4.01 12.08 4.59
N SER A 92 2.89 11.95 5.31
CA SER A 92 2.70 12.71 6.57
C SER A 92 2.82 11.93 7.88
N ARG A 93 3.30 10.68 7.88
CA ARG A 93 3.70 10.00 9.12
C ARG A 93 5.04 9.32 8.92
N ILE A 94 6.06 9.87 9.58
CA ILE A 94 7.32 9.16 9.78
C ILE A 94 6.97 7.82 10.45
N GLN A 95 7.34 6.72 9.80
CA GLN A 95 7.17 5.39 10.33
C GLN A 95 8.25 5.14 11.38
N HIS A 96 7.84 4.65 12.55
CA HIS A 96 8.75 4.30 13.62
C HIS A 96 8.86 2.79 13.68
N CYS A 97 10.09 2.28 13.65
CA CYS A 97 10.39 0.88 13.89
C CYS A 97 11.56 0.75 14.86
N SER A 98 11.63 -0.38 15.54
CA SER A 98 12.65 -0.70 16.52
C SER A 98 13.20 -2.08 16.24
N VAL A 99 14.48 -2.29 16.55
CA VAL A 99 15.05 -3.63 16.52
C VAL A 99 14.23 -4.55 17.45
N GLY A 100 13.91 -5.75 16.98
CA GLY A 100 13.03 -6.69 17.65
C GLY A 100 11.57 -6.63 17.21
N ASP A 101 11.14 -5.58 16.50
CA ASP A 101 9.79 -5.53 15.94
C ASP A 101 9.55 -6.71 15.00
N THR A 102 8.32 -7.22 15.02
CA THR A 102 7.88 -8.33 14.17
C THR A 102 6.60 -7.98 13.42
N ALA A 103 6.39 -8.63 12.28
CA ALA A 103 5.13 -8.55 11.54
C ALA A 103 4.79 -9.90 10.92
N THR A 104 3.51 -10.24 10.90
CA THR A 104 2.99 -11.51 10.41
C THR A 104 1.87 -11.35 9.39
N LEU A 105 1.78 -12.31 8.48
CA LEU A 105 0.74 -12.42 7.46
C LEU A 105 0.46 -13.90 7.22
N GLN A 106 -0.82 -14.27 7.10
CA GLN A 106 -1.23 -15.62 6.77
C GLN A 106 -1.93 -15.62 5.41
N LYS A 107 -1.62 -16.61 4.56
CA LYS A 107 -2.25 -16.81 3.25
C LYS A 107 -2.41 -18.29 2.94
N THR A 108 -3.61 -18.68 2.50
CA THR A 108 -3.83 -19.96 1.84
C THR A 108 -3.54 -19.82 0.36
N PHE A 109 -2.62 -20.63 -0.16
CA PHE A 109 -2.26 -20.62 -1.58
C PHE A 109 -3.24 -21.45 -2.39
N THR A 110 -3.63 -20.92 -3.55
CA THR A 110 -4.58 -21.54 -4.45
C THR A 110 -3.98 -21.77 -5.84
N PHE A 111 -4.60 -22.62 -6.65
CA PHE A 111 -4.24 -22.74 -8.06
C PHE A 111 -4.40 -21.42 -8.83
N SER A 112 -5.33 -20.55 -8.42
CA SER A 112 -5.45 -19.22 -9.01
C SER A 112 -4.23 -18.35 -8.71
N ASP A 113 -3.62 -18.47 -7.53
CA ASP A 113 -2.40 -17.74 -7.19
C ASP A 113 -1.23 -18.20 -8.05
N THR A 114 -1.02 -19.52 -8.18
CA THR A 114 0.08 -20.07 -9.00
C THR A 114 -0.09 -19.69 -10.47
N ALA A 115 -1.31 -19.80 -11.01
CA ALA A 115 -1.61 -19.40 -12.37
C ALA A 115 -1.44 -17.89 -12.60
N ALA A 116 -1.84 -17.05 -11.64
CA ALA A 116 -1.63 -15.61 -11.72
C ALA A 116 -0.16 -15.25 -11.69
N PHE A 117 0.62 -15.90 -10.83
CA PHE A 117 2.05 -15.71 -10.74
C PHE A 117 2.76 -16.13 -12.03
N SER A 118 2.45 -17.30 -12.58
CA SER A 118 2.96 -17.75 -13.88
C SER A 118 2.69 -16.75 -15.01
N ARG A 119 1.48 -16.16 -15.05
CA ARG A 119 1.16 -15.11 -16.04
C ARG A 119 1.96 -13.83 -15.83
N LEU A 120 2.20 -13.46 -14.58
CA LEU A 120 2.94 -12.24 -14.24
C LEU A 120 4.44 -12.38 -14.54
N THR A 121 5.03 -13.53 -14.24
CA THR A 121 6.48 -13.74 -14.30
C THR A 121 6.97 -14.43 -15.57
N GLY A 122 6.08 -15.13 -16.27
CA GLY A 122 6.45 -16.02 -17.38
C GLY A 122 6.93 -17.41 -16.95
N ASP A 123 6.98 -17.70 -15.65
CA ASP A 123 7.30 -19.04 -15.14
C ASP A 123 6.13 -20.01 -15.41
N THR A 124 6.21 -20.67 -16.56
CA THR A 124 5.20 -21.60 -17.08
C THR A 124 5.56 -23.06 -16.83
N ASN A 125 6.48 -23.34 -15.89
CA ASN A 125 6.88 -24.70 -15.59
C ASN A 125 5.66 -25.55 -15.15
N GLU A 126 5.48 -26.68 -15.83
CA GLU A 126 4.29 -27.53 -15.68
C GLU A 126 4.17 -28.16 -14.28
N ILE A 127 5.23 -28.14 -13.48
CA ILE A 127 5.19 -28.59 -12.07
C ILE A 127 4.30 -27.70 -11.18
N HIS A 128 3.91 -26.51 -11.64
CA HIS A 128 3.10 -25.56 -10.88
C HIS A 128 1.60 -25.60 -11.21
N ILE A 129 1.21 -26.41 -12.19
CA ILE A 129 -0.18 -26.56 -12.65
C ILE A 129 -0.58 -28.04 -12.70
N PRO A 130 -1.88 -28.37 -12.65
CA PRO A 130 -2.34 -29.74 -12.87
C PRO A 130 -1.92 -30.23 -14.26
N SER A 131 -0.94 -31.14 -14.30
CA SER A 131 -0.32 -31.64 -15.53
C SER A 131 0.19 -33.07 -15.33
N ALA A 132 0.42 -33.79 -16.42
CA ALA A 132 1.06 -35.10 -16.36
C ALA A 132 2.48 -35.01 -15.75
N VAL A 133 3.21 -33.93 -16.05
CA VAL A 133 4.54 -33.66 -15.50
C VAL A 133 4.48 -33.53 -13.98
N ALA A 134 3.54 -32.77 -13.44
CA ALA A 134 3.38 -32.62 -11.99
C ALA A 134 3.00 -33.94 -11.31
N SER A 135 2.15 -34.76 -11.93
CA SER A 135 1.74 -36.06 -11.39
C SER A 135 2.85 -37.12 -11.43
N GLN A 136 3.74 -37.08 -12.43
CA GLN A 136 4.86 -38.01 -12.56
C GLN A 136 6.12 -37.56 -11.82
N GLY A 137 6.20 -36.27 -11.48
CA GLY A 137 7.33 -35.68 -10.76
C GLY A 137 7.42 -36.11 -9.29
N LEU A 138 8.49 -35.65 -8.63
CA LEU A 138 8.88 -36.04 -7.26
C LEU A 138 7.76 -35.91 -6.22
N PHE A 139 6.89 -34.91 -6.35
CA PHE A 139 5.83 -34.64 -5.38
C PHE A 139 4.48 -35.24 -5.76
N HIS A 140 4.36 -35.82 -6.96
CA HIS A 140 3.13 -36.41 -7.51
C HIS A 140 1.90 -35.49 -7.57
N ARG A 141 2.10 -34.19 -7.38
CA ARG A 141 1.08 -33.14 -7.47
C ARG A 141 1.75 -31.78 -7.68
N PRO A 142 1.01 -30.77 -8.15
CA PRO A 142 1.58 -29.45 -8.40
C PRO A 142 2.02 -28.76 -7.11
N ILE A 143 3.11 -28.00 -7.19
CA ILE A 143 3.67 -27.21 -6.08
C ILE A 143 3.55 -25.71 -6.37
N VAL A 144 3.42 -24.91 -5.32
CA VAL A 144 3.48 -23.44 -5.41
C VAL A 144 4.93 -23.03 -5.73
N GLN A 145 5.13 -22.02 -6.58
CA GLN A 145 6.46 -21.47 -6.84
C GLN A 145 7.10 -21.02 -5.52
N GLY A 146 8.34 -21.45 -5.23
CA GLY A 146 9.02 -21.06 -3.99
C GLY A 146 9.09 -19.54 -3.82
N ILE A 147 9.44 -18.83 -4.89
CA ILE A 147 9.52 -17.36 -4.90
C ILE A 147 8.17 -16.68 -4.66
N LEU A 148 7.05 -17.31 -5.06
CA LEU A 148 5.71 -16.81 -4.72
C LEU A 148 5.46 -16.92 -3.21
N VAL A 149 5.93 -17.98 -2.57
CA VAL A 149 5.84 -18.15 -1.11
C VAL A 149 6.69 -17.10 -0.37
N SER A 150 7.95 -16.92 -0.76
CA SER A 150 8.84 -15.93 -0.13
C SER A 150 8.41 -14.49 -0.40
N SER A 151 7.66 -14.22 -1.48
CA SER A 151 7.12 -12.89 -1.76
C SER A 151 6.21 -12.35 -0.65
N LEU A 152 5.64 -13.21 0.21
CA LEU A 152 4.89 -12.78 1.40
C LEU A 152 5.75 -12.00 2.40
N LEU A 153 7.02 -12.37 2.54
CA LEU A 153 7.98 -11.69 3.40
C LEU A 153 8.32 -10.30 2.83
N SER A 154 8.50 -10.22 1.51
CA SER A 154 8.63 -8.93 0.81
C SER A 154 7.40 -8.04 0.99
N ALA A 155 6.20 -8.61 0.85
CA ALA A 155 4.95 -7.88 1.06
C ALA A 155 4.80 -7.36 2.50
N LEU A 156 5.19 -8.17 3.50
CA LEU A 156 5.22 -7.74 4.90
C LEU A 156 6.14 -6.54 5.10
N MET A 157 7.33 -6.57 4.50
CA MET A 157 8.28 -5.47 4.66
C MET A 157 7.84 -4.19 3.94
N GLY A 158 7.28 -4.32 2.75
CA GLY A 158 6.80 -3.17 1.96
C GLY A 158 5.49 -2.56 2.47
N ALA A 159 4.66 -3.34 3.16
CA ALA A 159 3.32 -2.89 3.58
C ALA A 159 3.16 -2.68 5.09
N ARG A 160 3.98 -3.34 5.93
CA ARG A 160 3.81 -3.32 7.39
C ARG A 160 5.06 -2.92 8.16
N LEU A 161 6.17 -3.63 8.00
CA LEU A 161 7.37 -3.43 8.83
C LEU A 161 8.65 -3.58 7.98
N PRO A 162 9.37 -2.50 7.64
CA PRO A 162 9.13 -1.11 8.07
C PRO A 162 7.87 -0.46 7.48
N GLY A 163 7.41 -0.93 6.32
CA GLY A 163 6.26 -0.39 5.61
C GLY A 163 6.64 0.43 4.37
N SER A 164 5.73 1.31 3.95
CA SER A 164 5.81 1.98 2.64
C SER A 164 7.01 2.91 2.54
N GLY A 165 7.74 2.85 1.43
CA GLY A 165 8.95 3.64 1.20
C GLY A 165 10.26 2.90 1.48
N THR A 166 10.18 1.63 1.87
CA THR A 166 11.35 0.74 1.90
C THR A 166 11.78 0.34 0.50
N ILE A 167 13.08 0.08 0.34
CA ILE A 167 13.66 -0.47 -0.88
C ILE A 167 14.44 -1.72 -0.51
N LEU A 168 14.10 -2.85 -1.12
CA LEU A 168 14.84 -4.10 -0.95
C LEU A 168 16.18 -4.01 -1.69
N LEU A 169 17.29 -4.23 -0.97
CA LEU A 169 18.64 -4.20 -1.52
C LEU A 169 19.15 -5.61 -1.83
N GLU A 170 18.87 -6.56 -0.94
CA GLU A 170 19.36 -7.93 -1.03
C GLU A 170 18.42 -8.88 -0.29
N GLU A 171 18.32 -10.09 -0.80
CA GLU A 171 17.68 -11.22 -0.13
C GLU A 171 18.54 -12.48 -0.25
N HIS A 172 18.55 -13.29 0.81
CA HIS A 172 19.04 -14.66 0.80
C HIS A 172 17.91 -15.56 1.28
N VAL A 173 17.50 -16.53 0.46
CA VAL A 173 16.28 -17.33 0.69
C VAL A 173 16.57 -18.81 0.54
N GLU A 174 16.14 -19.60 1.51
CA GLU A 174 16.21 -21.07 1.50
C GLU A 174 14.79 -21.66 1.44
N TYR A 175 14.55 -22.53 0.46
CA TYR A 175 13.30 -23.25 0.27
C TYR A 175 13.42 -24.67 0.83
N LEU A 176 12.99 -24.84 2.08
CA LEU A 176 13.24 -26.04 2.88
C LEU A 176 12.19 -27.13 2.66
N ARG A 177 10.95 -26.75 2.34
CA ARG A 177 9.84 -27.68 2.07
C ARG A 177 8.94 -27.15 0.95
N PRO A 178 8.36 -28.04 0.12
CA PRO A 178 7.38 -27.63 -0.87
C PRO A 178 6.12 -27.10 -0.17
N VAL A 179 5.47 -26.13 -0.81
CA VAL A 179 4.12 -25.66 -0.46
C VAL A 179 3.18 -26.09 -1.56
N PHE A 180 1.99 -26.56 -1.20
CA PHE A 180 1.00 -27.04 -2.14
C PHE A 180 -0.20 -26.10 -2.24
N PRO A 181 -0.88 -26.03 -3.40
CA PRO A 181 -2.20 -25.42 -3.46
C PRO A 181 -3.15 -26.09 -2.45
N GLY A 182 -3.80 -25.27 -1.64
CA GLY A 182 -4.59 -25.64 -0.47
C GLY A 182 -3.89 -25.39 0.86
N ASP A 183 -2.56 -25.30 0.89
CA ASP A 183 -1.82 -25.06 2.13
C ASP A 183 -1.97 -23.62 2.60
N THR A 184 -2.14 -23.46 3.91
CA THR A 184 -2.03 -22.17 4.57
C THR A 184 -0.62 -21.95 5.11
N VAL A 185 -0.04 -20.82 4.75
CA VAL A 185 1.30 -20.39 5.14
C VAL A 185 1.20 -19.16 6.03
N THR A 186 1.90 -19.19 7.16
CA THR A 186 2.15 -18.03 8.02
C THR A 186 3.55 -17.51 7.76
N ALA A 187 3.62 -16.33 7.17
CA ALA A 187 4.85 -15.56 6.98
C ALA A 187 5.07 -14.64 8.19
N GLU A 188 6.30 -14.60 8.68
CA GLU A 188 6.74 -13.72 9.77
C GLU A 188 8.06 -13.06 9.40
N ILE A 189 8.22 -11.79 9.75
CA ILE A 189 9.50 -11.07 9.67
C ILE A 189 9.86 -10.49 11.03
N CYS A 190 11.16 -10.33 11.28
CA CYS A 190 11.69 -9.65 12.45
C CYS A 190 12.82 -8.70 12.05
N PHE A 191 12.77 -7.47 12.55
CA PHE A 191 13.84 -6.48 12.37
C PHE A 191 15.00 -6.79 13.33
N ARG A 192 16.19 -7.13 12.81
CA ARG A 192 17.29 -7.63 13.62
C ARG A 192 18.33 -6.59 14.00
N GLU A 193 18.72 -5.76 13.05
CA GLU A 193 19.79 -4.79 13.24
C GLU A 193 19.74 -3.74 12.12
N TYR A 194 20.44 -2.64 12.31
CA TYR A 194 20.58 -1.62 11.28
C TYR A 194 21.93 -0.94 11.32
N THR A 195 22.34 -0.41 10.18
CA THR A 195 23.42 0.57 10.04
C THR A 195 22.81 1.92 9.70
N GLU A 196 23.17 2.95 10.44
CA GLU A 196 22.76 4.32 10.16
C GLU A 196 23.74 4.99 9.19
N HIS A 197 23.19 5.62 8.15
CA HIS A 197 23.92 6.48 7.23
C HIS A 197 23.41 7.91 7.35
N LYS A 198 24.03 8.85 6.61
CA LYS A 198 23.67 10.28 6.67
C LYS A 198 22.18 10.52 6.43
N ASN A 199 21.62 9.92 5.36
CA ASN A 199 20.25 10.22 4.89
C ASN A 199 19.28 9.02 4.98
N PHE A 200 19.78 7.83 5.33
CA PHE A 200 18.99 6.60 5.34
C PHE A 200 19.57 5.60 6.34
N TYR A 201 18.82 4.54 6.61
CA TYR A 201 19.28 3.36 7.34
C TYR A 201 19.35 2.17 6.38
N THR A 202 20.27 1.26 6.63
CA THR A 202 20.23 -0.09 6.07
C THR A 202 19.81 -1.04 7.18
N GLY A 203 18.66 -1.68 7.06
CA GLY A 203 18.14 -2.62 8.06
C GLY A 203 18.25 -4.08 7.60
N THR A 204 18.64 -4.96 8.51
CA THR A 204 18.64 -6.42 8.30
C THR A 204 17.38 -7.02 8.93
N PHE A 205 16.67 -7.85 8.17
CA PHE A 205 15.48 -8.56 8.61
C PHE A 205 15.68 -10.06 8.42
N THR A 206 15.16 -10.86 9.34
CA THR A 206 14.97 -12.30 9.12
C THR A 206 13.51 -12.57 8.85
N GLY A 207 13.20 -13.52 7.98
CA GLY A 207 11.84 -13.94 7.70
C GLY A 207 11.68 -15.45 7.63
N THR A 208 10.51 -15.94 7.98
CA THR A 208 10.16 -17.36 7.90
C THR A 208 8.76 -17.54 7.34
N CYS A 209 8.55 -18.60 6.57
CA CYS A 209 7.23 -19.06 6.18
C CYS A 209 7.01 -20.45 6.78
N THR A 210 5.98 -20.59 7.61
CA THR A 210 5.61 -21.85 8.27
C THR A 210 4.28 -22.37 7.76
N LEU A 211 4.17 -23.68 7.61
CA LEU A 211 2.93 -24.37 7.26
C LEU A 211 2.07 -24.60 8.50
N GLU A 212 0.78 -24.88 8.30
CA GLU A 212 -0.07 -25.46 9.36
C GLU A 212 0.60 -26.71 9.94
N GLY A 213 0.70 -26.78 11.27
CA GLY A 213 1.48 -27.79 11.99
C GLY A 213 2.93 -27.39 12.31
N GLY A 214 3.36 -26.17 11.94
CA GLY A 214 4.62 -25.56 12.40
C GLY A 214 5.87 -25.94 11.60
N SER A 215 5.72 -26.69 10.50
CA SER A 215 6.84 -27.02 9.63
C SER A 215 7.35 -25.80 8.87
N LEU A 216 8.66 -25.54 8.92
CA LEU A 216 9.30 -24.43 8.22
C LEU A 216 9.42 -24.73 6.72
N ALA A 217 8.79 -23.90 5.88
CA ALA A 217 8.85 -24.02 4.42
C ALA A 217 9.91 -23.10 3.80
N VAL A 218 10.04 -21.87 4.31
CA VAL A 218 11.02 -20.88 3.84
C VAL A 218 11.72 -20.25 5.03
N SER A 219 13.03 -20.03 4.90
CA SER A 219 13.83 -19.18 5.77
C SER A 219 14.54 -18.14 4.92
N ALA A 220 14.62 -16.89 5.39
CA ALA A 220 15.23 -15.83 4.61
C ALA A 220 15.87 -14.74 5.48
N THR A 221 16.85 -14.06 4.89
CA THR A 221 17.44 -12.82 5.41
C THR A 221 17.34 -11.75 4.33
N TYR A 222 16.99 -10.53 4.72
CA TYR A 222 16.78 -9.39 3.84
C TYR A 222 17.58 -8.18 4.29
N ARG A 223 18.10 -7.39 3.35
CA ARG A 223 18.61 -6.05 3.60
C ARG A 223 17.73 -5.02 2.91
N GLN A 224 17.29 -4.02 3.67
CA GLN A 224 16.44 -2.94 3.16
C GLN A 224 17.04 -1.57 3.42
N MET A 225 16.88 -0.67 2.45
CA MET A 225 17.13 0.76 2.63
C MET A 225 15.85 1.44 3.13
N MET A 226 16.00 2.26 4.18
CA MET A 226 14.94 3.04 4.81
C MET A 226 15.35 4.52 4.84
N SER A 227 14.75 5.35 3.99
CA SER A 227 15.04 6.79 3.96
C SER A 227 14.64 7.47 5.27
N LYS A 228 15.49 8.32 5.85
CA LYS A 228 15.15 9.12 7.05
C LYS A 228 14.00 10.10 6.81
N HIS A 229 13.66 10.35 5.55
CA HIS A 229 12.48 11.12 5.20
C HIS A 229 11.17 10.40 5.57
N PHE A 230 11.17 9.06 5.51
CA PHE A 230 10.00 8.23 5.76
C PHE A 230 10.07 7.44 7.07
N PHE A 231 11.26 7.26 7.64
CA PHE A 231 11.50 6.36 8.77
C PHE A 231 12.33 6.99 9.89
N THR A 232 12.06 6.55 11.12
CA THR A 232 12.94 6.74 12.28
C THR A 232 13.09 5.41 12.99
N VAL A 233 14.33 4.92 13.08
CA VAL A 233 14.66 3.69 13.81
C VAL A 233 14.99 4.04 15.26
N ARG A 234 14.34 3.39 16.22
CA ARG A 234 14.66 3.54 17.64
C ARG A 234 15.65 2.45 18.09
N PRO A 235 16.69 2.79 18.86
CA PRO A 235 17.53 1.78 19.49
C PRO A 235 16.69 0.98 20.50
N ASN A 236 17.08 -0.27 20.73
CA ASN A 236 16.49 -1.06 21.82
C ASN A 236 16.64 -0.28 23.14
N PRO A 237 15.61 -0.28 24.02
CA PRO A 237 15.84 0.14 25.40
C PRO A 237 16.97 -0.74 25.97
N PRO A 238 17.89 -0.17 26.76
CA PRO A 238 18.93 -0.97 27.40
C PRO A 238 18.26 -2.13 28.14
N GLN A 239 18.70 -3.36 27.84
CA GLN A 239 18.28 -4.54 28.59
C GLN A 239 18.59 -4.24 30.06
N GLN A 240 17.57 -4.18 30.91
CA GLN A 240 17.79 -4.21 32.35
C GLN A 240 18.46 -5.55 32.65
N GLU A 241 19.74 -5.49 33.02
CA GLU A 241 20.49 -6.64 33.52
C GLU A 241 19.67 -7.25 34.68
N MET A 242 19.26 -8.51 34.50
CA MET A 242 18.72 -9.36 35.56
C MET A 242 19.84 -10.17 36.20
#